data_AF-A0A4Q9G450-F1
#
_entry.id   AF-A0A4Q9G450-F1
#
_cell.length_a   1.000
_cell.length_b   1.000
_cell.length_c   1.000
_cell.angle_alpha   90.00
_cell.angle_beta   90.00
_cell.angle_gamma   90.00
#
_symmetry.space_group_name_H-M   'P 1'
#
loop_
_entity.id
_entity.type
_entity.pdbx_description
1 polymer ?
#
loop_
_entity_poly.entity_id
_entity_poly.type
_entity_poly.pdbx_seq_one_letter_code
_entity_poly.pdbx_strand_id
1 'polypeptide(L)'
;MITVDIEHQRLQDALRKVEWAVGDLAPLMRSAAAELLSQTEENFENEGRPDWADLSDVTTGRREKSGNWPGQILQISSAGLAASVTSAATDSSALVGSNKPYAAMMHFGGDKSEFPHLWGDIPSRPWLPMDAEGIIQPEAEEAILELALHHLRKAARL
;
A
#
# COMPACT_ATOMS: atom_id res chain seq x y z
N MET A 1 -11.57 31.05 -39.92
CA MET A 1 -11.33 31.29 -38.48
C MET A 1 -12.49 30.67 -37.74
N ILE A 2 -12.25 29.71 -36.84
CA ILE A 2 -13.29 29.07 -36.03
C ILE A 2 -13.18 29.69 -34.64
N THR A 3 -14.26 30.32 -34.18
CA THR A 3 -14.37 30.83 -32.81
C THR A 3 -14.95 29.73 -31.94
N VAL A 4 -14.24 29.35 -30.88
CA VAL A 4 -14.73 28.42 -29.86
C VAL A 4 -15.22 29.26 -28.69
N ASP A 5 -16.54 29.35 -28.50
CA ASP A 5 -17.13 30.03 -27.35
C ASP A 5 -17.09 29.10 -26.13
N ILE A 6 -16.39 29.54 -25.08
CA ILE A 6 -16.46 28.89 -23.77
C ILE A 6 -17.61 29.54 -22.99
N GLU A 7 -18.69 28.80 -22.78
CA GLU A 7 -19.84 29.28 -22.02
C GLU A 7 -19.47 29.46 -20.54
N HIS A 8 -19.35 30.72 -20.12
CA HIS A 8 -18.90 31.10 -18.77
C HIS A 8 -19.70 30.40 -17.66
N GLN A 9 -21.03 30.30 -17.81
CA GLN A 9 -21.89 29.67 -16.80
C GLN A 9 -21.57 28.19 -16.63
N ARG A 10 -21.41 27.44 -17.72
CA ARG A 10 -21.05 26.01 -17.66
C ARG A 10 -19.69 25.78 -17.01
N LEU A 11 -18.73 26.66 -17.28
CA LEU A 11 -17.42 26.60 -16.63
C LEU A 11 -17.53 26.84 -15.11
N GLN A 12 -18.28 27.86 -14.68
CA GLN A 12 -18.50 28.11 -13.26
C GLN A 12 -19.23 26.96 -12.57
N ASP A 13 -20.22 26.36 -13.22
CA ASP A 13 -20.98 25.22 -12.69
C ASP A 13 -20.06 24.00 -12.48
N ALA A 14 -19.18 23.71 -13.45
CA ALA A 14 -18.20 22.63 -13.32
C ALA A 14 -17.21 22.89 -12.17
N LEU A 15 -16.72 24.11 -12.02
CA LEU A 15 -15.79 24.48 -10.93
C LEU A 15 -16.45 24.34 -9.55
N ARG A 16 -17.73 24.70 -9.39
CA ARG A 16 -18.45 24.49 -8.12
C ARG A 16 -18.62 23.02 -7.77
N LYS A 17 -18.82 22.15 -8.77
CA LYS A 17 -18.86 20.70 -8.55
C LYS A 17 -17.51 20.14 -8.10
N VAL A 18 -16.43 20.64 -8.70
CA VAL A 18 -15.06 20.29 -8.28
C VAL A 18 -14.80 20.74 -6.85
N GLU A 19 -15.17 21.97 -6.50
CA GLU A 19 -15.06 22.49 -5.12
C GLU A 19 -15.79 21.58 -4.12
N TRP A 20 -17.02 21.16 -4.44
CA TRP A 20 -17.78 20.25 -3.59
C TRP A 20 -17.10 18.88 -3.45
N ALA A 21 -16.53 18.34 -4.54
CA ALA A 21 -15.80 17.08 -4.52
C ALA A 21 -14.48 17.13 -3.74
N VAL A 22 -13.84 18.30 -3.66
CA VAL A 22 -12.71 18.53 -2.74
C VAL A 22 -13.17 18.54 -1.28
N GLY A 23 -14.42 18.98 -1.01
CA GLY A 23 -15.02 18.92 0.32
C GLY A 23 -15.44 17.52 0.77
N ASP A 24 -15.80 16.62 -0.16
CA ASP A 24 -16.13 15.22 0.12
C ASP A 24 -15.08 14.26 -0.46
N LEU A 25 -14.04 14.00 0.32
CA LEU A 25 -12.96 13.08 -0.03
C LEU A 25 -13.25 11.63 0.33
N ALA A 26 -14.39 11.32 0.96
CA ALA A 26 -14.69 9.95 1.37
C ALA A 26 -14.64 8.94 0.20
N PRO A 27 -15.12 9.26 -1.03
CA PRO A 27 -14.93 8.39 -2.19
C PRO A 27 -13.47 8.19 -2.56
N LEU A 28 -12.66 9.25 -2.53
CA LEU A 28 -11.23 9.18 -2.82
C LEU A 28 -10.48 8.33 -1.77
N MET A 29 -10.75 8.53 -0.48
CA MET A 29 -10.11 7.78 0.61
C MET A 29 -10.40 6.29 0.53
N ARG A 30 -11.62 5.89 0.14
CA ARG A 30 -11.95 4.48 -0.10
C ARG A 30 -11.14 3.89 -1.26
N SER A 31 -11.00 4.63 -2.36
CA SER A 31 -10.18 4.20 -3.49
C SER A 31 -8.70 4.13 -3.11
N ALA A 32 -8.18 5.11 -2.37
CA ALA A 32 -6.80 5.10 -1.89
C ALA A 32 -6.52 3.91 -0.94
N ALA A 33 -7.45 3.57 -0.03
CA ALA A 33 -7.29 2.41 0.84
C ALA A 33 -7.27 1.08 0.07
N ALA A 34 -8.06 0.97 -1.00
CA ALA A 34 -8.03 -0.18 -1.89
C ALA A 34 -6.71 -0.24 -2.67
N GLU A 35 -6.20 0.90 -3.14
CA GLU A 35 -4.93 0.98 -3.85
C GLU A 35 -3.74 0.60 -2.96
N LEU A 36 -3.70 1.13 -1.73
CA LEU A 36 -2.66 0.77 -0.76
C LEU A 36 -2.66 -0.74 -0.44
N LEU A 37 -3.83 -1.37 -0.40
CA LEU A 37 -3.95 -2.81 -0.26
C LEU A 37 -3.40 -3.54 -1.50
N SER A 38 -3.79 -3.11 -2.70
CA SER A 38 -3.30 -3.68 -3.96
C SER A 38 -1.76 -3.62 -4.05
N GLN A 39 -1.17 -2.46 -3.76
CA GLN A 39 0.28 -2.27 -3.74
C GLN A 39 0.97 -3.16 -2.68
N THR A 40 0.33 -3.35 -1.53
CA THR A 40 0.82 -4.27 -0.49
C THR A 40 0.82 -5.73 -0.98
N GLU A 41 -0.27 -6.15 -1.63
CA GLU A 41 -0.39 -7.49 -2.21
C GLU A 41 0.66 -7.73 -3.29
N GLU A 42 0.89 -6.75 -4.16
CA GLU A 42 1.95 -6.78 -5.16
C GLU A 42 3.34 -6.86 -4.55
N ASN A 43 3.62 -6.13 -3.47
CA ASN A 43 4.90 -6.22 -2.75
C ASN A 43 5.12 -7.64 -2.19
N PHE A 44 4.06 -8.29 -1.70
CA PHE A 44 4.12 -9.68 -1.28
C PHE A 44 4.36 -10.64 -2.45
N GLU A 45 3.67 -10.46 -3.57
CA GLU A 45 3.79 -11.30 -4.76
C GLU A 45 5.19 -11.24 -5.38
N ASN A 46 5.76 -10.04 -5.47
CA ASN A 46 7.09 -9.79 -6.03
C ASN A 46 8.24 -10.02 -5.04
N GLU A 47 7.92 -10.40 -3.80
CA GLU A 47 8.90 -10.55 -2.72
C GLU A 47 9.72 -9.27 -2.46
N GLY A 48 9.06 -8.12 -2.55
CA GLY A 48 9.61 -6.80 -2.29
C GLY A 48 9.60 -5.87 -3.49
N ARG A 49 9.81 -4.58 -3.18
CA ARG A 49 10.09 -3.47 -4.11
C ARG A 49 10.93 -2.42 -3.38
N PRO A 50 12.27 -2.53 -3.36
CA PRO A 50 13.12 -3.54 -4.03
C PRO A 50 13.06 -4.94 -3.37
N ASP A 51 13.59 -5.93 -4.07
CA ASP A 51 13.63 -7.34 -3.64
C ASP A 51 14.10 -7.50 -2.18
N TRP A 52 13.40 -8.34 -1.43
CA TRP A 52 13.74 -8.66 -0.06
C TRP A 52 14.99 -9.54 0.04
N ALA A 53 15.70 -9.40 1.15
CA ALA A 53 16.80 -10.29 1.46
C ALA A 53 16.32 -11.76 1.60
N ASP A 54 17.06 -12.65 0.93
CA ASP A 54 16.86 -14.09 0.94
C ASP A 54 16.77 -14.67 2.36
N LEU A 55 16.10 -15.82 2.46
CA LEU A 55 16.10 -16.61 3.68
C LEU A 55 17.42 -17.35 3.84
N SER A 56 17.94 -17.37 5.07
CA SER A 56 19.09 -18.22 5.42
C SER A 56 18.84 -19.71 5.13
N ASP A 57 19.91 -20.45 4.82
CA ASP A 57 19.89 -21.90 4.59
C ASP A 57 19.22 -22.69 5.73
N VAL A 58 19.38 -22.21 6.97
CA VAL A 58 18.75 -22.82 8.14
C VAL A 58 17.24 -22.69 8.09
N THR A 59 16.73 -21.56 7.59
CA THR A 59 15.29 -21.28 7.50
C THR A 59 14.66 -22.05 6.34
N THR A 60 15.29 -22.03 5.15
CA THR A 60 14.83 -22.80 3.99
C THR A 60 14.83 -24.30 4.29
N GLY A 61 15.92 -24.84 4.86
CA GLY A 61 15.98 -26.25 5.25
C GLY A 61 14.96 -26.68 6.32
N ARG A 62 14.51 -25.75 7.19
CA ARG A 62 13.37 -26.02 8.10
C ARG A 62 12.04 -26.05 7.36
N ARG A 63 11.84 -25.12 6.42
CA ARG A 63 10.61 -25.03 5.62
C ARG A 63 10.47 -26.20 4.64
N GLU A 64 11.57 -26.71 4.08
CA GLU A 64 11.57 -27.92 3.25
C GLU A 64 11.03 -29.12 4.04
N LYS A 65 11.54 -29.32 5.27
CA LYS A 65 11.07 -30.39 6.17
C LYS A 65 9.59 -30.27 6.52
N SER A 66 9.05 -29.05 6.55
CA SER A 66 7.63 -28.81 6.80
C SER A 66 6.78 -28.73 5.52
N GLY A 67 7.35 -28.95 4.33
CA GLY A 67 6.64 -28.90 3.05
C GLY A 67 6.28 -27.49 2.57
N ASN A 68 6.90 -26.44 3.13
CA ASN A 68 6.62 -25.03 2.82
C ASN A 68 7.75 -24.35 2.01
N TRP A 69 8.63 -25.14 1.38
CA TRP A 69 9.71 -24.66 0.52
C TRP A 69 9.96 -25.63 -0.63
N PRO A 70 10.21 -25.15 -1.88
CA PRO A 70 10.29 -23.75 -2.31
C PRO A 70 8.96 -22.99 -2.20
N GLY A 71 9.00 -21.70 -1.86
CA GLY A 71 7.82 -20.87 -1.65
C GLY A 71 8.19 -19.41 -1.33
N GLN A 72 7.20 -18.55 -1.08
CA GLN A 72 7.45 -17.12 -0.84
C GLN A 72 7.89 -16.82 0.61
N ILE A 73 8.77 -15.83 0.78
CA ILE A 73 9.49 -15.49 2.00
C ILE A 73 8.53 -15.20 3.17
N LEU A 74 7.50 -14.39 2.96
CA LEU A 74 6.53 -13.99 3.99
C LEU A 74 5.14 -14.64 3.85
N GLN A 75 4.98 -15.62 2.95
CA GLN A 75 3.69 -16.24 2.63
C GLN A 75 3.67 -17.75 2.90
N ILE A 76 3.87 -18.14 4.17
CA ILE A 76 3.99 -19.55 4.57
C ILE A 76 2.63 -20.26 4.70
N SER A 77 1.57 -19.54 5.07
CA SER A 77 0.28 -20.15 5.41
C SER A 77 -0.89 -19.21 5.12
N SER A 78 -2.09 -19.78 4.99
CA SER A 78 -3.35 -19.05 4.77
C SER A 78 -3.78 -18.15 5.93
N ALA A 79 -3.17 -18.30 7.11
CA ALA A 79 -3.37 -17.41 8.26
C ALA A 79 -2.11 -16.56 8.55
N GLY A 80 -1.19 -16.47 7.59
CA GLY A 80 0.09 -15.77 7.69
C GLY A 80 -0.01 -14.25 7.60
N LEU A 81 1.13 -13.60 7.32
CA LEU A 81 1.22 -12.14 7.28
C LEU A 81 0.46 -11.56 6.07
N ALA A 82 0.76 -12.04 4.86
CA ALA A 82 0.10 -11.57 3.64
C ALA A 82 -1.44 -11.71 3.73
N ALA A 83 -1.93 -12.86 4.19
CA ALA A 83 -3.36 -13.11 4.38
C ALA A 83 -4.02 -12.32 5.52
N SER A 84 -3.25 -11.57 6.32
CA SER A 84 -3.77 -10.76 7.43
C SER A 84 -3.83 -9.27 7.14
N VAL A 85 -3.38 -8.85 5.96
CA VAL A 85 -3.42 -7.45 5.56
C VAL A 85 -4.88 -7.03 5.35
N THR A 86 -5.22 -5.87 5.87
CA THR A 86 -6.53 -5.26 5.72
C THR A 86 -6.37 -3.77 5.45
N SER A 87 -7.36 -3.18 4.79
CA SER A 87 -7.44 -1.73 4.60
C SER A 87 -8.75 -1.18 5.12
N ALA A 88 -8.73 0.11 5.45
CA ALA A 88 -9.89 0.85 5.94
C ALA A 88 -9.81 2.30 5.45
N ALA A 89 -10.95 2.98 5.41
CA ALA A 89 -11.01 4.39 5.06
C ALA A 89 -12.00 5.14 5.94
N THR A 90 -11.68 6.38 6.23
CA THR A 90 -12.62 7.39 6.74
C THR A 90 -12.95 8.38 5.62
N ASP A 91 -13.65 9.44 5.97
CA ASP A 91 -13.86 10.62 5.15
C ASP A 91 -12.57 11.41 4.86
N SER A 92 -11.53 11.26 5.68
CA SER A 92 -10.27 12.02 5.55
C SER A 92 -8.98 11.20 5.59
N SER A 93 -9.06 9.87 5.68
CA SER A 93 -7.87 9.00 5.77
C SER A 93 -8.06 7.66 5.07
N ALA A 94 -6.98 7.15 4.50
CA ALA A 94 -6.86 5.78 4.02
C ALA A 94 -5.83 5.02 4.87
N LEU A 95 -6.12 3.77 5.23
CA LEU A 95 -5.29 2.94 6.09
C LEU A 95 -5.06 1.57 5.44
N VAL A 96 -3.86 1.03 5.61
CA VAL A 96 -3.51 -0.36 5.29
C VAL A 96 -2.59 -0.90 6.39
N GLY A 97 -2.73 -2.17 6.74
CA GLY A 97 -1.92 -2.77 7.80
C GLY A 97 -2.29 -4.20 8.13
N SER A 98 -1.60 -4.75 9.12
CA SER A 98 -1.83 -6.11 9.62
C SER A 98 -2.02 -6.09 11.14
N ASN A 99 -2.84 -7.02 11.65
CA ASN A 99 -3.01 -7.25 13.07
C ASN A 99 -1.98 -8.23 13.67
N LYS A 100 -1.01 -8.71 12.88
CA LYS A 100 -0.02 -9.68 13.37
C LYS A 100 1.03 -8.98 14.23
N PRO A 101 1.36 -9.51 15.42
CA PRO A 101 2.31 -8.86 16.33
C PRO A 101 3.72 -8.74 15.75
N TYR A 102 4.10 -9.65 14.84
CA TYR A 102 5.41 -9.64 14.19
C TYR A 102 5.45 -8.80 12.89
N ALA A 103 4.33 -8.20 12.47
CA ALA A 103 4.22 -7.49 11.20
C ALA A 103 5.21 -6.32 11.08
N ALA A 104 5.33 -5.52 12.15
CA ALA A 104 6.26 -4.40 12.22
C ALA A 104 7.73 -4.87 12.13
N MET A 105 8.10 -5.93 12.87
CA MET A 105 9.44 -6.52 12.80
C MET A 105 9.78 -7.06 11.40
N MET A 106 8.80 -7.61 10.67
CA MET A 106 9.04 -8.03 9.29
C MET A 106 9.17 -6.84 8.34
N HIS A 107 8.41 -5.77 8.57
CA HIS A 107 8.47 -4.57 7.73
C HIS A 107 9.80 -3.82 7.92
N PHE A 108 10.12 -3.45 9.15
CA PHE A 108 11.26 -2.60 9.50
C PHE A 108 12.55 -3.37 9.77
N GLY A 109 12.47 -4.68 10.02
CA GLY A 109 13.60 -5.45 10.53
C GLY A 109 13.85 -5.19 12.02
N GLY A 110 14.98 -5.71 12.52
CA GLY A 110 15.42 -5.44 13.88
C GLY A 110 16.72 -6.13 14.24
N ASP A 111 17.58 -5.39 14.94
CA ASP A 111 18.87 -5.88 15.41
C ASP A 111 18.75 -6.59 16.75
N LYS A 112 19.50 -7.67 16.93
CA LYS A 112 19.51 -8.43 18.19
C LYS A 112 20.05 -7.62 19.37
N SER A 113 20.89 -6.63 19.11
CA SER A 113 21.40 -5.69 20.12
C SER A 113 20.27 -4.84 20.73
N GLU A 114 19.33 -4.41 19.90
CA GLU A 114 18.17 -3.59 20.30
C GLU A 114 17.00 -4.45 20.81
N PHE A 115 16.85 -5.66 20.25
CA PHE A 115 15.82 -6.61 20.61
C PHE A 115 16.44 -7.93 21.11
N PRO A 116 16.83 -8.03 22.40
CA PRO A 116 17.62 -9.16 22.91
C PRO A 116 16.96 -10.54 22.83
N HIS A 117 15.63 -10.58 22.62
CA HIS A 117 14.87 -11.82 22.48
C HIS A 117 14.95 -12.42 21.06
N LEU A 118 15.54 -11.70 20.10
CA LEU A 118 15.74 -12.21 18.74
C LEU A 118 16.83 -13.30 18.71
N TRP A 119 16.66 -14.27 17.81
CA TRP A 119 17.66 -15.32 17.60
C TRP A 119 18.90 -14.79 16.85
N GLY A 120 18.73 -13.75 16.04
CA GLY A 120 19.73 -13.04 15.25
C GLY A 120 19.09 -11.78 14.65
N ASP A 121 19.85 -11.02 13.88
CA ASP A 121 19.33 -9.83 13.21
C ASP A 121 18.29 -10.24 12.15
N ILE A 122 17.21 -9.46 12.06
CA ILE A 122 16.14 -9.67 11.10
C ILE A 122 16.23 -8.56 10.05
N PRO A 123 16.50 -8.89 8.78
CA PRO A 123 16.53 -7.87 7.73
C PRO A 123 15.11 -7.35 7.46
N SER A 124 15.02 -6.06 7.16
CA SER A 124 13.79 -5.40 6.74
C SER A 124 13.24 -6.02 5.46
N ARG A 125 11.92 -6.22 5.43
CA ARG A 125 11.18 -6.68 4.25
C ARG A 125 9.98 -5.76 4.09
N PRO A 126 10.18 -4.56 3.50
CA PRO A 126 9.14 -3.57 3.41
C PRO A 126 8.00 -4.10 2.52
N TRP A 127 6.92 -4.57 3.16
CA TRP A 127 5.74 -5.11 2.50
C TRP A 127 4.59 -4.09 2.39
N LEU A 128 4.51 -3.09 3.29
CA LEU A 128 3.65 -1.93 3.10
C LEU A 128 4.21 -1.03 2.00
N PRO A 129 3.36 -0.22 1.33
CA PRO A 129 3.80 0.67 0.26
C PRO A 129 4.47 1.94 0.78
N MET A 130 5.41 1.77 1.71
CA MET A 130 6.20 2.82 2.33
C MET A 130 7.55 2.29 2.82
N ASP A 131 8.51 3.19 2.96
CA ASP A 131 9.80 2.93 3.60
C ASP A 131 9.74 3.05 5.14
N ALA A 132 10.90 2.92 5.80
CA ALA A 132 10.99 2.99 7.26
C ALA A 132 10.66 4.38 7.81
N GLU A 133 10.83 5.42 6.99
CA GLU A 133 10.60 6.83 7.30
C GLU A 133 9.14 7.25 7.08
N GLY A 134 8.30 6.38 6.50
CA GLY A 134 6.91 6.73 6.20
C GLY A 134 6.70 7.36 4.83
N ILE A 135 7.71 7.35 3.96
CA ILE A 135 7.59 7.85 2.59
C ILE A 135 6.94 6.76 1.74
N ILE A 136 5.89 7.14 1.03
CA ILE A 136 5.13 6.22 0.15
C ILE A 136 5.98 5.82 -1.05
N GLN A 137 5.85 4.57 -1.49
CA GLN A 137 6.54 4.09 -2.69
C GLN A 137 6.06 4.87 -3.95
N PRO A 138 6.94 5.18 -4.93
CA PRO A 138 6.58 6.00 -6.09
C PRO A 138 5.35 5.51 -6.86
N GLU A 139 5.20 4.20 -7.01
CA GLU A 139 4.08 3.58 -7.72
C GLU A 139 2.74 3.82 -7.01
N ALA A 140 2.74 3.76 -5.67
CA ALA A 140 1.55 4.03 -4.88
C ALA A 140 1.23 5.54 -4.84
N GLU A 141 2.26 6.40 -4.79
CA GLU A 141 2.09 7.85 -4.88
C GLU A 141 1.42 8.24 -6.21
N GLU A 142 1.94 7.74 -7.33
CA GLU A 142 1.39 7.99 -8.67
C GLU A 142 -0.04 7.46 -8.80
N ALA A 143 -0.31 6.25 -8.31
CA ALA A 143 -1.65 5.68 -8.34
C ALA A 143 -2.67 6.49 -7.53
N ILE A 144 -2.29 6.96 -6.34
CA ILE A 144 -3.14 7.83 -5.51
C ILE A 144 -3.37 9.18 -6.19
N LEU A 145 -2.36 9.74 -6.85
CA LEU A 145 -2.50 10.98 -7.62
C LEU A 145 -3.49 10.81 -8.78
N GLU A 146 -3.40 9.72 -9.54
CA GLU A 146 -4.33 9.40 -10.61
C GLU A 146 -5.77 9.21 -10.09
N LEU A 147 -5.94 8.56 -8.94
CA LEU A 147 -7.24 8.44 -8.29
C LEU A 147 -7.81 9.81 -7.88
N ALA A 148 -6.98 10.70 -7.35
CA ALA A 148 -7.38 12.06 -7.00
C ALA A 148 -7.82 12.85 -8.24
N LEU A 149 -7.03 12.81 -9.32
CA LEU A 149 -7.37 13.47 -10.59
C LEU A 149 -8.64 12.88 -11.21
N HIS A 150 -8.81 11.56 -11.11
CA HIS A 150 -10.02 10.89 -11.56
C HIS A 150 -11.26 11.37 -10.80
N HIS A 151 -11.18 11.47 -9.47
CA HIS A 151 -12.27 11.97 -8.61
C HIS A 151 -12.71 13.38 -9.02
N LEU A 152 -11.76 14.30 -9.20
CA LEU A 152 -12.05 15.67 -9.64
C LEU A 152 -12.63 15.71 -11.06
N ARG A 153 -12.07 14.93 -11.98
CA ARG A 153 -12.57 14.83 -13.37
C ARG A 153 -13.99 14.30 -13.43
N LYS A 154 -14.33 13.32 -12.59
CA LYS A 154 -15.68 12.76 -12.50
C LYS A 154 -16.68 13.81 -12.01
N ALA A 155 -16.31 14.59 -10.99
CA ALA A 155 -17.14 15.68 -10.49
C ALA A 155 -17.42 16.77 -11.53
N ALA A 156 -16.43 17.10 -12.36
CA ALA A 156 -16.57 18.12 -13.41
C ALA A 156 -17.46 17.70 -14.59
N ARG A 157 -17.70 16.40 -14.79
CA ARG A 157 -18.42 15.83 -15.95
C ARG A 157 -19.90 15.54 -15.68
N LEU A 158 -20.26 15.30 -14.42
CA LEU A 158 -21.65 15.19 -13.96
C LEU A 158 -22.25 16.60 -13.84
#